data_AF-A0A2E8CG07-F1
#
_entry.id   AF-A0A2E8CG07-F1
#
_cell.length_a   1.000
_cell.length_b   1.000
_cell.length_c   1.000
_cell.angle_alpha   90.00
_cell.angle_beta   90.00
_cell.angle_gamma   90.00
#
_symmetry.space_group_name_H-M   'P 1'
#
loop_
_entity.id
_entity.type
_entity.pdbx_description
1 polymer ?
#
loop_
_entity_poly.entity_id
_entity_poly.type
_entity_poly.pdbx_seq_one_letter_code
_entity_poly.pdbx_strand_id
1 'polypeptide(L)'
;MPKILVAAIFLDVSAAFATPNASDFSEALSADHAMHAELEGESRVEAYQKKFFELSIDFPILTDWVLQDGGTDAWQIVLPEKRMEIIQQLFAAHAVDQPASLDEYVRLCHQRRAERLGTAINEWAPFAFTEGETIRNSFFGYTEGLSDARAERYFKAGARITTLSFEPGSTYGDTRVLLEDPHGMMRDVDISFDQERLAFAWKKSNRLDDYHVYEYDLARGDTKQLTFGLGRADYEPIYLPDGDLIFVSTRPEQSVPCWKSEISNLYRMDGEGR
;
A
#
# COMPACT_ATOMS: atom_id res chain seq x y z
N MET A 1 -0.70 -39.37 6.93
CA MET A 1 -1.34 -38.16 6.38
C MET A 1 -0.26 -37.09 6.27
N PRO A 2 0.13 -36.67 5.05
CA PRO A 2 1.24 -35.75 4.87
C PRO A 2 0.77 -34.34 5.23
N LYS A 3 1.56 -33.64 6.05
CA LYS A 3 1.35 -32.23 6.40
C LYS A 3 1.77 -31.39 5.19
N ILE A 4 0.81 -30.74 4.54
CA ILE A 4 1.08 -29.72 3.54
C ILE A 4 1.64 -28.52 4.31
N LEU A 5 2.95 -28.30 4.17
CA LEU A 5 3.60 -27.07 4.58
C LEU A 5 3.20 -26.01 3.56
N VAL A 6 2.21 -25.19 3.89
CA VAL A 6 1.93 -23.97 3.13
C VAL A 6 3.06 -23.00 3.48
N ALA A 7 4.12 -23.04 2.68
CA ALA A 7 5.08 -21.94 2.65
C ALA A 7 4.34 -20.74 2.06
N ALA A 8 4.00 -19.77 2.91
CA ALA A 8 3.64 -18.45 2.45
C ALA A 8 4.89 -17.90 1.74
N ILE A 9 4.87 -17.95 0.41
CA ILE A 9 5.82 -17.20 -0.41
C ILE A 9 5.40 -15.75 -0.23
N PHE A 10 5.99 -15.07 0.76
CA PHE A 10 6.11 -13.63 0.68
C PHE A 10 7.00 -13.37 -0.53
N LEU A 11 6.38 -12.96 -1.64
CA LEU A 11 7.12 -12.28 -2.69
C LEU A 11 7.66 -11.03 -2.02
N ASP A 12 8.93 -11.09 -1.60
CA ASP A 12 9.72 -9.91 -1.33
C ASP A 12 9.76 -9.13 -2.65
N VAL A 13 8.82 -8.19 -2.82
CA VAL A 13 8.80 -7.28 -3.96
C VAL A 13 9.90 -6.24 -3.73
N SER A 14 11.14 -6.68 -3.56
CA SER A 14 12.30 -5.80 -3.42
C SER A 14 12.53 -4.99 -4.71
N ALA A 15 12.08 -5.49 -5.86
CA ALA A 15 12.17 -4.84 -7.15
C ALA A 15 11.39 -3.51 -7.25
N ALA A 16 10.38 -3.27 -6.40
CA ALA A 16 9.62 -2.02 -6.41
C ALA A 16 10.29 -0.86 -5.66
N PHE A 17 11.42 -1.12 -4.99
CA PHE A 17 12.11 -0.15 -4.13
C PHE A 17 13.50 0.25 -4.63
N ALA A 18 13.95 -0.30 -5.75
CA ALA A 18 15.26 0.03 -6.33
C ALA A 18 15.14 0.98 -7.53
N THR A 19 16.22 1.70 -7.81
CA THR A 19 16.37 2.48 -9.05
C THR A 19 16.24 1.52 -10.25
N PRO A 20 15.38 1.80 -11.23
CA PRO A 20 15.17 0.89 -12.34
C PRO A 20 16.42 0.77 -13.24
N ASN A 21 16.74 -0.45 -13.68
CA ASN A 21 17.82 -0.69 -14.63
C ASN A 21 17.28 -0.60 -16.07
N ALA A 22 17.56 0.53 -16.73
CA ALA A 22 17.14 0.78 -18.11
C ALA A 22 17.82 -0.14 -19.13
N SER A 23 19.06 -0.56 -18.88
CA SER A 23 19.81 -1.48 -19.75
C SER A 23 19.15 -2.86 -19.77
N ASP A 24 18.87 -3.43 -18.60
CA ASP A 24 18.24 -4.75 -18.48
C ASP A 24 16.82 -4.73 -19.09
N PHE A 25 16.08 -3.64 -18.89
CA PHE A 25 14.76 -3.48 -19.51
C PHE A 25 14.86 -3.40 -21.04
N SER A 26 15.84 -2.66 -21.58
CA SER A 26 16.08 -2.56 -23.03
C SER A 26 16.44 -3.92 -23.65
N GLU A 27 17.27 -4.71 -22.95
CA GLU A 27 17.59 -6.08 -23.33
C GLU A 27 16.34 -6.97 -23.30
N ALA A 28 15.56 -6.91 -22.21
CA ALA A 28 14.36 -7.72 -22.03
C ALA A 28 13.24 -7.37 -23.04
N LEU A 29 13.13 -6.11 -23.46
CA LEU A 29 12.24 -5.69 -24.56
C LEU A 29 12.65 -6.35 -25.88
N SER A 30 13.94 -6.58 -26.08
CA SER A 30 14.50 -7.14 -27.33
C SER A 30 14.63 -8.66 -27.31
N ALA A 31 14.51 -9.27 -26.14
CA ALA A 31 14.47 -10.71 -25.98
C ALA A 31 13.23 -11.31 -26.66
N ASP A 32 13.37 -12.51 -27.21
CA ASP A 32 12.29 -13.37 -27.73
C ASP A 32 11.62 -12.93 -29.05
N HIS A 33 12.14 -11.93 -29.75
CA HIS A 33 11.61 -11.52 -31.08
C HIS A 33 11.58 -12.67 -32.09
N ALA A 34 12.60 -13.52 -32.06
CA ALA A 34 12.70 -14.68 -32.93
C ALA A 34 11.65 -15.77 -32.60
N MET A 35 11.22 -15.89 -31.35
CA MET A 35 10.29 -16.93 -30.90
C MET A 35 8.84 -16.67 -31.31
N HIS A 36 8.48 -15.40 -31.53
CA HIS A 36 7.14 -14.99 -31.92
C HIS A 36 7.05 -14.54 -33.40
N ALA A 37 8.14 -14.68 -34.15
CA ALA A 37 8.23 -14.21 -35.54
C ALA A 37 7.23 -14.93 -36.47
N GLU A 38 6.92 -16.19 -36.20
CA GLU A 38 6.02 -17.03 -37.02
C GLU A 38 4.54 -16.93 -36.59
N LEU A 39 4.24 -16.25 -35.47
CA LEU A 39 2.87 -16.07 -35.01
C LEU A 39 2.18 -14.94 -35.78
N GLU A 40 0.90 -15.14 -36.12
CA GLU A 40 0.07 -14.17 -36.84
C GLU A 40 -1.26 -13.90 -36.10
N GLY A 41 -1.90 -12.78 -36.44
CA GLY A 41 -3.22 -12.41 -35.93
C GLY A 41 -3.31 -12.32 -34.40
N GLU A 42 -4.41 -12.83 -33.84
CA GLU A 42 -4.69 -12.79 -32.39
C GLU A 42 -3.61 -13.52 -31.57
N SER A 43 -3.10 -14.66 -32.07
CA SER A 43 -2.08 -15.45 -31.36
C SER A 43 -0.78 -14.68 -31.14
N ARG A 44 -0.40 -13.82 -32.10
CA ARG A 44 0.75 -12.93 -31.98
C ARG A 44 0.49 -11.85 -30.92
N VAL A 45 -0.68 -11.22 -30.98
CA VAL A 45 -1.07 -10.17 -30.01
C VAL A 45 -1.05 -10.70 -28.59
N GLU A 46 -1.66 -11.86 -28.34
CA GLU A 46 -1.67 -12.49 -27.02
C GLU A 46 -0.27 -12.81 -26.50
N ALA A 47 0.63 -13.30 -27.37
CA ALA A 47 2.00 -13.61 -26.99
C ALA A 47 2.75 -12.35 -26.52
N TYR A 48 2.64 -11.25 -27.25
CA TYR A 48 3.28 -9.99 -26.87
C TYR A 48 2.63 -9.32 -25.66
N GLN A 49 1.31 -9.44 -25.47
CA GLN A 49 0.66 -8.98 -24.24
C GLN A 49 1.15 -9.77 -23.01
N LYS A 50 1.32 -11.09 -23.13
CA LYS A 50 1.94 -11.91 -22.09
C LYS A 50 3.37 -11.47 -21.81
N LYS A 51 4.15 -11.15 -22.84
CA LYS A 51 5.51 -10.61 -22.68
C LYS A 51 5.51 -9.29 -21.91
N PHE A 52 4.62 -8.36 -22.25
CA PHE A 52 4.52 -7.09 -21.51
C PHE A 52 4.08 -7.31 -20.06
N PHE A 53 3.19 -8.28 -19.82
CA PHE A 53 2.80 -8.68 -18.47
C PHE A 53 3.99 -9.26 -17.68
N GLU A 54 4.79 -10.14 -18.27
CA GLU A 54 6.04 -10.65 -17.67
C GLU A 54 6.99 -9.49 -17.32
N LEU A 55 7.21 -8.56 -18.26
CA LEU A 55 8.00 -7.35 -18.00
C LEU A 55 7.42 -6.50 -16.87
N SER A 56 6.10 -6.49 -16.67
CA SER A 56 5.49 -5.73 -15.57
C SER A 56 5.72 -6.33 -14.19
N ILE A 57 6.07 -7.61 -14.14
CA ILE A 57 6.50 -8.30 -12.92
C ILE A 57 7.98 -8.04 -12.65
N ASP A 58 8.81 -8.13 -13.69
CA ASP A 58 10.27 -8.00 -13.58
C ASP A 58 10.73 -6.54 -13.44
N PHE A 59 10.03 -5.61 -14.11
CA PHE A 59 10.36 -4.17 -14.19
C PHE A 59 9.15 -3.28 -13.89
N PRO A 60 8.51 -3.44 -12.71
CA PRO A 60 7.21 -2.83 -12.41
C PRO A 60 7.20 -1.31 -12.57
N ILE A 61 8.26 -0.63 -12.14
CA ILE A 61 8.38 0.84 -12.24
C ILE A 61 8.48 1.29 -13.71
N LEU A 62 9.28 0.60 -14.53
CA LEU A 62 9.48 1.01 -15.92
C LEU A 62 8.24 0.75 -16.76
N THR A 63 7.57 -0.39 -16.55
CA THR A 63 6.31 -0.67 -17.23
C THR A 63 5.20 0.28 -16.80
N ASP A 64 5.15 0.67 -15.52
CA ASP A 64 4.22 1.69 -15.03
C ASP A 64 4.47 3.04 -15.71
N TRP A 65 5.73 3.48 -15.81
CA TRP A 65 6.07 4.71 -16.53
C TRP A 65 5.73 4.64 -18.02
N VAL A 66 6.00 3.52 -18.68
CA VAL A 66 5.62 3.31 -20.09
C VAL A 66 4.11 3.48 -20.28
N LEU A 67 3.29 2.87 -19.42
CA LEU A 67 1.83 3.04 -19.47
C LEU A 67 1.40 4.47 -19.11
N GLN A 68 2.06 5.10 -18.14
CA GLN A 68 1.77 6.47 -17.72
C GLN A 68 1.97 7.47 -18.87
N ASP A 69 3.03 7.29 -19.65
CA ASP A 69 3.47 8.27 -20.65
C ASP A 69 2.98 7.95 -22.07
N GLY A 70 2.85 6.66 -22.40
CA GLY A 70 2.36 6.21 -23.70
C GLY A 70 0.87 5.86 -23.73
N GLY A 71 0.19 5.83 -22.58
CA GLY A 71 -1.23 5.48 -22.47
C GLY A 71 -1.52 3.98 -22.56
N THR A 72 -2.80 3.62 -22.75
CA THR A 72 -3.28 2.23 -22.66
C THR A 72 -2.68 1.29 -23.70
N ASP A 73 -2.24 1.81 -24.85
CA ASP A 73 -1.64 1.02 -25.93
C ASP A 73 -0.11 0.94 -25.83
N ALA A 74 0.52 1.58 -24.84
CA ALA A 74 1.97 1.60 -24.69
C ALA A 74 2.60 0.22 -24.45
N TRP A 75 1.80 -0.78 -24.05
CA TRP A 75 2.24 -2.17 -23.99
C TRP A 75 2.83 -2.65 -25.33
N GLN A 76 2.42 -2.04 -26.46
CA GLN A 76 2.94 -2.32 -27.80
C GLN A 76 4.44 -2.02 -27.97
N ILE A 77 5.12 -1.42 -26.98
CA ILE A 77 6.59 -1.23 -27.00
C ILE A 77 7.37 -2.54 -27.21
N VAL A 78 6.77 -3.68 -26.83
CA VAL A 78 7.34 -5.02 -27.03
C VAL A 78 7.29 -5.46 -28.49
N LEU A 79 6.42 -4.87 -29.32
CA LEU A 79 6.32 -5.14 -30.76
C LEU A 79 7.44 -4.39 -31.49
N PRO A 80 8.35 -5.08 -32.22
CA PRO A 80 9.45 -4.44 -32.94
C PRO A 80 9.00 -3.30 -33.88
N GLU A 81 7.90 -3.52 -34.59
CA GLU A 81 7.30 -2.59 -35.55
C GLU A 81 6.68 -1.33 -34.91
N LYS A 82 6.28 -1.40 -33.64
CA LYS A 82 5.65 -0.28 -32.90
C LYS A 82 6.59 0.40 -31.92
N ARG A 83 7.69 -0.26 -31.55
CA ARG A 83 8.60 0.22 -30.51
C ARG A 83 9.04 1.67 -30.68
N MET A 84 9.49 2.06 -31.88
CA MET A 84 9.99 3.41 -32.11
C MET A 84 8.85 4.45 -32.01
N GLU A 85 7.65 4.10 -32.48
CA GLU A 85 6.45 4.93 -32.33
C GLU A 85 6.11 5.14 -30.84
N ILE A 86 6.13 4.06 -30.05
CA ILE A 86 5.89 4.17 -28.61
C ILE A 86 6.99 4.98 -27.93
N ILE A 87 8.27 4.73 -28.21
CA ILE A 87 9.38 5.51 -27.64
C ILE A 87 9.22 7.01 -27.95
N GLN A 88 8.80 7.38 -29.17
CA GLN A 88 8.50 8.78 -29.51
C GLN A 88 7.37 9.36 -28.64
N GLN A 89 6.30 8.60 -28.40
CA GLN A 89 5.20 9.01 -27.51
C GLN A 89 5.69 9.21 -26.07
N LEU A 90 6.54 8.30 -25.56
CA LEU A 90 7.11 8.40 -24.23
C LEU A 90 7.89 9.71 -24.06
N PHE A 91 8.76 10.07 -25.01
CA PHE A 91 9.52 11.33 -24.96
C PHE A 91 8.63 12.57 -25.13
N ALA A 92 7.59 12.49 -25.96
CA ALA A 92 6.63 13.59 -26.13
C ALA A 92 5.90 13.94 -24.82
N ALA A 93 5.65 12.96 -23.94
CA ALA A 93 5.07 13.19 -22.61
C ALA A 93 5.97 14.06 -21.69
N HIS A 94 7.26 14.15 -22.01
CA HIS A 94 8.25 15.01 -21.34
C HIS A 94 8.60 16.25 -22.16
N ALA A 95 7.81 16.58 -23.19
CA ALA A 95 8.06 17.69 -24.11
C ALA A 95 9.43 17.63 -24.82
N VAL A 96 9.89 16.41 -25.14
CA VAL A 96 11.12 16.18 -25.90
C VAL A 96 10.77 15.61 -27.27
N ASP A 97 11.09 16.35 -28.33
CA ASP A 97 10.72 15.98 -29.71
C ASP A 97 11.61 14.88 -30.33
N GLN A 98 12.87 14.78 -29.89
CA GLN A 98 13.83 13.83 -30.43
C GLN A 98 14.18 12.76 -29.39
N PRO A 99 13.65 11.53 -29.52
CA PRO A 99 14.00 10.45 -28.60
C PRO A 99 15.48 10.10 -28.73
N ALA A 100 16.14 9.90 -27.58
CA ALA A 100 17.55 9.53 -27.51
C ALA A 100 17.72 8.04 -27.19
N SER A 101 17.74 7.67 -25.90
CA SER A 101 17.84 6.29 -25.42
C SER A 101 16.81 6.03 -24.32
N LEU A 102 16.58 4.75 -23.98
CA LEU A 102 15.76 4.41 -22.81
C LEU A 102 16.38 4.93 -21.50
N ASP A 103 17.71 5.02 -21.40
CA ASP A 103 18.36 5.66 -20.25
C ASP A 103 17.97 7.13 -20.10
N GLU A 104 17.92 7.87 -21.21
CA GLU A 104 17.50 9.27 -21.19
C GLU A 104 16.02 9.41 -20.83
N TYR A 105 15.16 8.52 -21.34
CA TYR A 105 13.76 8.46 -20.91
C TYR A 105 13.64 8.20 -19.40
N VAL A 106 14.40 7.24 -18.87
CA VAL A 106 14.43 6.93 -17.44
C VAL A 106 14.91 8.13 -16.62
N ARG A 107 15.92 8.87 -17.10
CA ARG A 107 16.37 10.13 -16.48
C ARG A 107 15.25 11.17 -16.41
N LEU A 108 14.47 11.34 -17.48
CA LEU A 108 13.32 12.27 -17.51
C LEU A 108 12.23 11.83 -16.52
N CYS A 109 11.92 10.53 -16.46
CA CYS A 109 10.99 9.97 -15.49
C CYS A 109 11.45 10.18 -14.04
N HIS A 110 12.73 10.03 -13.75
CA HIS A 110 13.29 10.33 -12.44
C HIS A 110 13.15 11.81 -12.08
N GLN A 111 13.41 12.72 -13.02
CA GLN A 111 13.24 14.15 -12.80
C GLN A 111 11.78 14.47 -12.45
N ARG A 112 10.82 13.98 -13.25
CA ARG A 112 9.39 14.12 -12.96
C ARG A 112 9.02 13.55 -11.60
N ARG A 113 9.52 12.36 -11.27
CA ARG A 113 9.26 11.70 -9.98
C ARG A 113 9.79 12.55 -8.82
N ALA A 114 10.99 13.09 -8.92
CA ALA A 114 11.59 13.95 -7.91
C ALA A 114 10.77 15.24 -7.69
N GLU A 115 10.32 15.88 -8.77
CA GLU A 115 9.45 17.05 -8.69
C GLU A 115 8.10 16.71 -8.02
N ARG A 116 7.49 15.57 -8.38
CA ARG A 116 6.20 15.15 -7.84
C ARG A 116 6.25 14.74 -6.37
N LEU A 117 7.30 14.04 -5.95
CA LEU A 117 7.40 13.48 -4.60
C LEU A 117 8.18 14.39 -3.64
N GLY A 118 8.95 15.36 -4.14
CA GLY A 118 9.89 16.13 -3.33
C GLY A 118 9.26 16.80 -2.11
N THR A 119 8.10 17.45 -2.26
CA THR A 119 7.41 18.09 -1.13
C THR A 119 6.98 17.07 -0.07
N ALA A 120 6.34 15.97 -0.49
CA ALA A 120 5.88 14.93 0.42
C ALA A 120 7.05 14.29 1.19
N ILE A 121 8.14 13.95 0.50
CA ILE A 121 9.31 13.34 1.14
C ILE A 121 10.00 14.32 2.07
N ASN A 122 10.25 15.56 1.64
CA ASN A 122 11.04 16.51 2.43
C ASN A 122 10.30 17.06 3.65
N GLU A 123 8.97 17.18 3.58
CA GLU A 123 8.18 17.79 4.66
C GLU A 123 7.50 16.76 5.56
N TRP A 124 7.17 15.57 5.04
CA TRP A 124 6.27 14.63 5.73
C TRP A 124 6.86 13.23 5.95
N ALA A 125 7.98 12.87 5.33
CA ALA A 125 8.61 11.58 5.60
C ALA A 125 9.34 11.59 6.97
N PRO A 126 9.45 10.44 7.65
CA PRO A 126 8.97 9.12 7.26
C PRO A 126 7.45 8.96 7.38
N PHE A 127 6.88 8.03 6.61
CA PHE A 127 5.44 7.70 6.66
C PHE A 127 5.22 6.44 7.50
N ALA A 128 4.11 6.37 8.24
CA ALA A 128 3.63 5.16 8.89
C ALA A 128 2.26 4.77 8.32
N PHE A 129 2.02 3.48 8.10
CA PHE A 129 0.76 2.99 7.54
C PHE A 129 0.48 1.56 7.99
N THR A 130 -0.81 1.18 7.92
CA THR A 130 -1.26 -0.20 8.11
C THR A 130 -1.31 -0.94 6.79
N GLU A 131 -0.77 -2.14 6.78
CA GLU A 131 -0.96 -3.11 5.71
C GLU A 131 -1.91 -4.19 6.19
N GLY A 132 -2.89 -4.54 5.36
CA GLY A 132 -3.91 -5.52 5.69
C GLY A 132 -5.07 -5.43 4.71
N GLU A 133 -6.07 -6.28 4.91
CA GLU A 133 -7.25 -6.26 4.05
C GLU A 133 -8.07 -4.98 4.28
N THR A 134 -8.36 -4.23 3.22
CA THR A 134 -9.23 -3.06 3.30
C THR A 134 -10.61 -3.46 3.81
N ILE A 135 -11.08 -2.77 4.86
CA ILE A 135 -12.41 -2.97 5.41
C ILE A 135 -13.45 -2.67 4.33
N ARG A 136 -14.21 -3.68 3.92
CA ARG A 136 -15.25 -3.60 2.89
C ARG A 136 -16.58 -4.02 3.49
N ASN A 137 -17.37 -3.02 3.84
CA ASN A 137 -18.66 -3.17 4.49
C ASN A 137 -19.81 -3.04 3.50
N SER A 138 -21.02 -3.39 3.93
CA SER A 138 -22.19 -3.34 3.04
C SER A 138 -22.56 -1.90 2.66
N PHE A 139 -22.10 -0.93 3.47
CA PHE A 139 -22.23 0.50 3.28
C PHE A 139 -20.98 1.21 3.83
N PHE A 140 -20.69 2.42 3.34
CA PHE A 140 -19.43 3.15 3.61
C PHE A 140 -19.19 3.59 5.07
N GLY A 141 -20.08 3.27 6.01
CA GLY A 141 -20.03 3.79 7.39
C GLY A 141 -19.80 2.76 8.50
N TYR A 142 -20.07 1.47 8.29
CA TYR A 142 -20.23 0.51 9.40
C TYR A 142 -18.97 -0.32 9.68
N THR A 143 -17.95 0.31 10.26
CA THR A 143 -16.61 -0.28 10.37
C THR A 143 -16.26 -0.83 11.77
N GLU A 144 -17.24 -0.90 12.67
CA GLU A 144 -17.08 -1.26 14.08
C GLU A 144 -16.58 -2.70 14.28
N GLY A 145 -17.10 -3.66 13.50
CA GLY A 145 -16.60 -5.04 13.46
C GLY A 145 -16.67 -5.78 14.80
N LEU A 146 -17.73 -5.60 15.59
CA LEU A 146 -17.84 -6.17 16.93
C LEU A 146 -17.80 -7.71 16.96
N SER A 147 -17.22 -8.24 18.02
CA SER A 147 -17.14 -9.66 18.33
C SER A 147 -18.53 -10.25 18.45
N ASP A 148 -19.50 -9.51 18.98
CA ASP A 148 -20.92 -9.86 19.12
C ASP A 148 -21.85 -9.03 18.21
N ALA A 149 -21.31 -8.47 17.12
CA ALA A 149 -22.04 -7.61 16.19
C ALA A 149 -23.42 -8.17 15.79
N ARG A 150 -24.42 -7.29 15.77
CA ARG A 150 -25.81 -7.60 15.44
C ARG A 150 -25.99 -7.93 13.95
N ALA A 151 -25.14 -7.38 13.10
CA ALA A 151 -25.19 -7.59 11.65
C ALA A 151 -23.79 -7.61 11.02
N GLU A 152 -23.20 -6.45 10.77
CA GLU A 152 -21.92 -6.37 10.06
C GLU A 152 -20.74 -6.74 10.97
N ARG A 153 -19.97 -7.74 10.54
CA ARG A 153 -18.84 -8.30 11.30
C ARG A 153 -17.69 -8.59 10.36
N TYR A 154 -17.16 -7.54 9.75
CA TYR A 154 -15.99 -7.67 8.89
C TYR A 154 -14.78 -8.08 9.73
N PHE A 155 -14.15 -9.20 9.36
CA PHE A 155 -12.88 -9.62 9.95
C PHE A 155 -12.09 -10.44 8.93
N LYS A 156 -10.92 -9.95 8.55
CA LYS A 156 -9.97 -10.66 7.71
C LYS A 156 -8.58 -10.52 8.34
N ALA A 157 -8.10 -11.61 8.93
CA ALA A 157 -6.81 -11.66 9.60
C ALA A 157 -5.64 -11.40 8.65
N GLY A 158 -4.57 -10.85 9.22
CA GLY A 158 -3.34 -10.51 8.52
C GLY A 158 -3.18 -9.01 8.46
N ALA A 159 -2.45 -8.45 9.43
CA ALA A 159 -2.15 -7.03 9.45
C ALA A 159 -0.76 -6.75 10.02
N ARG A 160 -0.16 -5.66 9.54
CA ARG A 160 1.08 -5.11 10.09
C ARG A 160 1.10 -3.59 10.03
N ILE A 161 1.90 -2.97 10.87
CA ILE A 161 2.24 -1.54 10.83
C ILE A 161 3.66 -1.42 10.28
N THR A 162 3.80 -0.60 9.26
CA THR A 162 5.06 -0.42 8.53
C THR A 162 5.40 1.06 8.43
N THR A 163 6.68 1.37 8.55
CA THR A 163 7.23 2.70 8.22
C THR A 163 7.89 2.68 6.86
N LEU A 164 7.75 3.75 6.08
CA LEU A 164 8.50 4.01 4.85
C LEU A 164 9.38 5.24 5.06
N SER A 165 10.70 5.03 4.98
CA SER A 165 11.73 6.05 5.14
C SER A 165 12.51 6.25 3.84
N PHE A 166 13.19 7.39 3.69
CA PHE A 166 13.94 7.72 2.47
C PHE A 166 15.33 8.20 2.84
N GLU A 167 16.34 7.68 2.16
CA GLU A 167 17.69 8.22 2.24
C GLU A 167 17.74 9.65 1.67
N PRO A 168 18.61 10.55 2.19
CA PRO A 168 18.70 11.92 1.70
C PRO A 168 18.94 11.99 0.18
N GLY A 169 18.04 12.69 -0.52
CA GLY A 169 18.09 12.85 -1.97
C GLY A 169 17.51 11.68 -2.78
N SER A 170 17.06 10.61 -2.13
CA SER A 170 16.38 9.49 -2.77
C SER A 170 14.88 9.74 -2.93
N THR A 171 14.30 9.23 -4.03
CA THR A 171 12.84 9.11 -4.21
C THR A 171 12.36 7.67 -4.06
N TYR A 172 13.27 6.79 -3.66
CA TYR A 172 13.07 5.38 -3.35
C TYR A 172 13.21 5.23 -1.84
N GLY A 173 12.21 4.60 -1.23
CA GLY A 173 12.17 4.46 0.21
C GLY A 173 12.35 3.01 0.63
N ASP A 174 12.82 2.85 1.86
CA ASP A 174 13.00 1.58 2.54
C ASP A 174 11.88 1.40 3.57
N THR A 175 11.29 0.20 3.56
CA THR A 175 10.24 -0.16 4.50
C THR A 175 10.81 -0.89 5.71
N ARG A 176 10.19 -0.66 6.87
CA ARG A 176 10.47 -1.40 8.10
C ARG A 176 9.16 -1.74 8.80
N VAL A 177 8.95 -3.03 9.06
CA VAL A 177 7.81 -3.49 9.87
C VAL A 177 8.07 -3.16 11.34
N LEU A 178 7.13 -2.47 11.97
CA LEU A 178 7.16 -2.14 13.41
C LEU A 178 6.46 -3.20 14.25
N LEU A 179 5.32 -3.69 13.75
CA LEU A 179 4.46 -4.64 14.44
C LEU A 179 3.72 -5.48 13.40
N GLU A 180 3.63 -6.79 13.62
CA GLU A 180 2.90 -7.72 12.76
C GLU A 180 2.02 -8.65 13.59
N ASP A 181 0.80 -8.87 13.13
CA ASP A 181 -0.11 -9.88 13.65
C ASP A 181 -0.80 -10.62 12.49
N PRO A 182 -0.37 -11.87 12.17
CA PRO A 182 -0.99 -12.65 11.11
C PRO A 182 -2.41 -13.14 11.47
N HIS A 183 -2.85 -12.97 12.72
CA HIS A 183 -4.15 -13.43 13.22
C HIS A 183 -5.13 -12.30 13.51
N GLY A 184 -4.64 -11.08 13.68
CA GLY A 184 -5.44 -9.90 13.98
C GLY A 184 -5.65 -8.97 12.78
N MET A 185 -6.25 -7.82 13.09
CA MET A 185 -6.45 -6.69 12.20
C MET A 185 -6.00 -5.40 12.88
N MET A 186 -5.27 -4.55 12.16
CA MET A 186 -4.82 -3.23 12.62
C MET A 186 -5.31 -2.16 11.66
N ARG A 187 -5.65 -0.98 12.18
CA ARG A 187 -6.14 0.15 11.39
C ARG A 187 -5.92 1.49 12.10
N ASP A 188 -6.16 2.56 11.35
CA ASP A 188 -6.26 3.94 11.84
C ASP A 188 -5.02 4.40 12.64
N VAL A 189 -3.85 4.34 11.99
CA VAL A 189 -2.59 4.81 12.56
C VAL A 189 -2.55 6.34 12.62
N ASP A 190 -2.16 6.89 13.76
CA ASP A 190 -1.87 8.31 13.95
C ASP A 190 -0.56 8.51 14.74
N ILE A 191 0.13 9.63 14.50
CA ILE A 191 1.44 9.94 15.10
C ILE A 191 1.30 11.09 16.08
N SER A 192 1.92 10.93 17.25
CA SER A 192 1.99 11.97 18.29
C SER A 192 2.75 13.21 17.79
N PHE A 193 2.40 14.39 18.33
CA PHE A 193 3.03 15.66 17.92
C PHE A 193 4.54 15.72 18.20
N ASP A 194 5.02 15.01 19.22
CA ASP A 194 6.44 14.86 19.54
C ASP A 194 7.15 13.81 18.66
N GLN A 195 6.40 13.07 17.85
CA GLN A 195 6.86 12.00 16.97
C GLN A 195 7.54 10.84 17.71
N GLU A 196 7.26 10.65 19.01
CA GLU A 196 7.84 9.57 19.80
C GLU A 196 6.94 8.33 19.83
N ARG A 197 5.64 8.52 19.56
CA ARG A 197 4.61 7.49 19.71
C ARG A 197 3.65 7.44 18.53
N LEU A 198 3.09 6.25 18.32
CA LEU A 198 2.10 5.94 17.29
C LEU A 198 0.86 5.32 17.95
N ALA A 199 -0.32 5.87 17.71
CA ALA A 199 -1.59 5.30 18.16
C ALA A 199 -2.27 4.54 17.02
N PHE A 200 -2.98 3.45 17.33
CA PHE A 200 -3.68 2.64 16.34
C PHE A 200 -4.77 1.79 17.00
N ALA A 201 -5.68 1.25 16.19
CA ALA A 201 -6.68 0.29 16.64
C ALA A 201 -6.29 -1.14 16.25
N TRP A 202 -6.39 -2.09 17.19
CA TRP A 202 -6.03 -3.50 16.94
C TRP A 202 -7.08 -4.44 17.52
N LYS A 203 -7.57 -5.35 16.68
CA LYS A 203 -8.48 -6.46 17.02
C LYS A 203 -7.77 -7.78 16.76
N LYS A 204 -7.42 -8.52 17.82
CA LYS A 204 -6.60 -9.75 17.72
C LYS A 204 -7.38 -11.00 17.33
N SER A 205 -8.71 -10.94 17.41
CA SER A 205 -9.57 -12.08 17.13
C SER A 205 -10.92 -11.63 16.60
N ASN A 206 -11.51 -12.43 15.71
CA ASN A 206 -12.87 -12.19 15.22
C ASN A 206 -13.90 -12.19 16.38
N ARG A 207 -13.80 -13.17 17.28
CA ARG A 207 -14.86 -13.47 18.27
C ARG A 207 -14.44 -13.35 19.72
N LEU A 208 -13.15 -13.31 20.00
CA LEU A 208 -12.62 -13.27 21.36
C LEU A 208 -12.01 -11.91 21.71
N ASP A 209 -12.12 -10.94 20.80
CA ASP A 209 -11.55 -9.62 20.96
C ASP A 209 -12.30 -8.60 20.11
N ASP A 210 -12.14 -7.32 20.41
CA ASP A 210 -12.66 -6.18 19.64
C ASP A 210 -11.56 -5.19 19.34
N TYR A 211 -11.83 -4.17 18.51
CA TYR A 211 -10.84 -3.12 18.33
C TYR A 211 -10.60 -2.41 19.65
N HIS A 212 -9.35 -2.31 20.03
CA HIS A 212 -8.90 -1.50 21.15
C HIS A 212 -7.86 -0.52 20.67
N VAL A 213 -7.78 0.64 21.33
CA VAL A 213 -6.72 1.61 21.07
C VAL A 213 -5.44 1.13 21.75
N TYR A 214 -4.36 1.11 20.98
CA TYR A 214 -3.01 0.82 21.41
C TYR A 214 -2.09 2.00 21.07
N GLU A 215 -1.01 2.10 21.82
CA GLU A 215 0.09 3.02 21.59
C GLU A 215 1.38 2.21 21.41
N TYR A 216 2.18 2.58 20.42
CA TYR A 216 3.50 2.03 20.12
C TYR A 216 4.57 3.09 20.39
N ASP A 217 5.57 2.76 21.18
CA ASP A 217 6.74 3.62 21.42
C ASP A 217 7.78 3.40 20.31
N LEU A 218 8.06 4.45 19.52
CA LEU A 218 8.93 4.34 18.34
C LEU A 218 10.41 4.11 18.70
N ALA A 219 10.84 4.51 19.90
CA ALA A 219 12.22 4.34 20.34
C ALA A 219 12.46 2.96 20.97
N ARG A 220 11.54 2.49 21.80
CA ARG A 220 11.63 1.22 22.53
C ARG A 220 11.13 0.04 21.72
N GLY A 221 10.19 0.27 20.81
CA GLY A 221 9.52 -0.79 20.04
C GLY A 221 8.47 -1.57 20.85
N ASP A 222 8.01 -1.01 21.97
CA ASP A 222 7.01 -1.64 22.84
C ASP A 222 5.61 -1.15 22.51
N THR A 223 4.61 -2.02 22.72
CA THR A 223 3.18 -1.69 22.53
C THR A 223 2.44 -1.71 23.87
N LYS A 224 1.64 -0.67 24.13
CA LYS A 224 0.76 -0.51 25.30
C LYS A 224 -0.70 -0.49 24.86
N GLN A 225 -1.55 -1.30 25.50
CA GLN A 225 -3.00 -1.24 25.29
C GLN A 225 -3.61 -0.14 26.18
N LEU A 226 -4.43 0.73 25.61
CA LEU A 226 -5.06 1.85 26.32
C LEU A 226 -6.53 1.58 26.64
N THR A 227 -7.25 0.89 25.76
CA THR A 227 -8.67 0.56 25.99
C THR A 227 -8.92 -0.95 26.07
N PHE A 228 -9.98 -1.32 26.79
CA PHE A 228 -10.25 -2.72 27.12
C PHE A 228 -11.75 -3.04 27.14
N GLY A 229 -12.10 -4.30 26.86
CA GLY A 229 -13.40 -4.89 27.13
C GLY A 229 -14.01 -5.57 25.91
N LEU A 230 -14.63 -6.73 26.10
CA LEU A 230 -15.28 -7.47 25.01
C LEU A 230 -16.68 -6.89 24.73
N GLY A 231 -17.12 -6.97 23.47
CA GLY A 231 -18.42 -6.48 22.99
C GLY A 231 -18.44 -4.96 22.75
N ARG A 232 -17.26 -4.34 22.61
CA ARG A 232 -17.10 -2.90 22.38
C ARG A 232 -15.83 -2.63 21.58
N ALA A 233 -15.96 -1.86 20.52
CA ALA A 233 -14.87 -1.47 19.65
C ALA A 233 -14.50 -0.01 19.90
N ASP A 234 -13.21 0.27 20.06
CA ASP A 234 -12.61 1.59 20.12
C ASP A 234 -11.59 1.71 18.98
N TYR A 235 -11.75 2.71 18.11
CA TYR A 235 -11.00 2.85 16.87
C TYR A 235 -10.91 4.30 16.40
N GLU A 236 -10.20 4.56 15.30
CA GLU A 236 -9.86 5.91 14.81
C GLU A 236 -9.25 6.83 15.90
N PRO A 237 -8.20 6.40 16.63
CA PRO A 237 -7.53 7.27 17.58
C PRO A 237 -6.79 8.41 16.85
N ILE A 238 -6.87 9.61 17.40
CA ILE A 238 -6.15 10.79 16.93
C ILE A 238 -5.57 11.53 18.14
N TYR A 239 -4.29 11.90 18.07
CA TYR A 239 -3.64 12.71 19.09
C TYR A 239 -4.16 14.14 19.11
N LEU A 240 -4.31 14.67 20.31
CA LEU A 240 -4.51 16.08 20.56
C LEU A 240 -3.18 16.78 20.89
N PRO A 241 -3.08 18.11 20.68
CA PRO A 241 -1.85 18.86 20.98
C PRO A 241 -1.41 18.82 22.45
N ASP A 242 -2.30 18.47 23.38
CA ASP A 242 -2.01 18.31 24.81
C ASP A 242 -1.54 16.90 25.18
N GLY A 243 -1.43 15.99 24.20
CA GLY A 243 -1.00 14.61 24.39
C GLY A 243 -2.13 13.63 24.72
N ASP A 244 -3.36 14.12 24.84
CA ASP A 244 -4.55 13.28 24.95
C ASP A 244 -4.90 12.63 23.61
N LEU A 245 -5.84 11.68 23.64
CA LEU A 245 -6.37 11.02 22.47
C LEU A 245 -7.88 11.24 22.38
N ILE A 246 -8.37 11.52 21.17
CA ILE A 246 -9.78 11.34 20.81
C ILE A 246 -9.93 10.09 19.96
N PHE A 247 -11.04 9.39 20.09
CA PHE A 247 -11.32 8.16 19.34
C PHE A 247 -12.83 7.93 19.28
N VAL A 248 -13.28 7.05 18.40
CA VAL A 248 -14.69 6.63 18.34
C VAL A 248 -14.88 5.31 19.06
N SER A 249 -16.03 5.16 19.74
CA SER A 249 -16.33 3.97 20.53
C SER A 249 -17.79 3.54 20.46
N THR A 250 -18.01 2.22 20.42
CA THR A 250 -19.33 1.60 20.55
C THR A 250 -19.75 1.32 22.00
N ARG A 251 -18.97 1.76 23.00
CA ARG A 251 -19.28 1.65 24.44
C ARG A 251 -20.70 2.05 24.87
N PRO A 252 -21.40 2.99 24.20
CA PRO A 252 -22.81 3.28 24.50
C PRO A 252 -23.79 2.17 24.14
N GLU A 253 -23.38 1.17 23.36
CA GLU A 253 -24.21 0.03 22.91
C GLU A 253 -25.46 0.46 22.11
N GLN A 254 -25.30 1.51 21.29
CA GLN A 254 -26.39 2.13 20.53
C GLN A 254 -26.51 1.61 19.09
N SER A 255 -27.71 1.72 18.53
CA SER A 255 -27.99 1.57 17.10
C SER A 255 -29.06 2.59 16.68
N VAL A 256 -29.12 2.93 15.40
CA VAL A 256 -30.17 3.80 14.84
C VAL A 256 -31.36 2.98 14.34
N PRO A 257 -32.61 3.48 14.38
CA PRO A 257 -33.79 2.72 13.97
C PRO A 257 -33.77 2.26 12.50
N CYS A 258 -33.04 2.96 11.64
CA CYS A 258 -32.99 2.68 10.20
C CYS A 258 -31.96 1.60 9.83
N TRP A 259 -31.12 1.13 10.76
CA TRP A 259 -30.09 0.12 10.46
C TRP A 259 -29.81 -0.81 11.63
N LYS A 260 -29.13 -1.93 11.36
CA LYS A 260 -28.91 -2.99 12.35
C LYS A 260 -27.51 -2.97 12.96
N SER A 261 -26.54 -2.36 12.28
CA SER A 261 -25.18 -2.21 12.79
C SER A 261 -25.12 -1.26 13.97
N GLU A 262 -24.11 -1.46 14.78
CA GLU A 262 -23.73 -0.60 15.89
C GLU A 262 -23.35 0.80 15.39
N ILE A 263 -23.44 1.78 16.27
CA ILE A 263 -22.92 3.13 16.03
C ILE A 263 -21.90 3.49 17.09
N SER A 264 -20.95 4.34 16.71
CA SER A 264 -19.95 4.89 17.60
C SER A 264 -20.23 6.34 17.97
N ASN A 265 -19.79 6.73 19.16
CA ASN A 265 -19.73 8.13 19.58
C ASN A 265 -18.27 8.54 19.81
N LEU A 266 -18.01 9.85 19.88
CA LEU A 266 -16.69 10.39 20.15
C LEU A 266 -16.36 10.31 21.66
N TYR A 267 -15.17 9.81 21.97
CA TYR A 267 -14.59 9.74 23.30
C TYR A 267 -13.24 10.45 23.32
N ARG A 268 -12.84 10.86 24.53
CA ARG A 268 -11.51 11.42 24.81
C ARG A 268 -10.94 10.67 26.00
N MET A 269 -9.64 10.43 25.99
CA MET A 269 -8.88 9.89 27.13
C MET A 269 -7.54 10.59 27.24
N ASP A 270 -6.93 10.56 28.42
CA ASP A 270 -5.53 10.96 28.57
C ASP A 270 -4.56 9.91 27.99
N GLY A 271 -3.26 10.22 27.93
CA GLY A 271 -2.22 9.29 27.47
C GLY A 271 -2.05 8.02 28.34
N GLU A 272 -2.75 7.94 29.47
CA GLU A 272 -2.81 6.76 30.34
C GLU A 272 -4.10 5.94 30.14
N GLY A 273 -4.97 6.36 29.21
CA GLY A 273 -6.21 5.66 28.86
C GLY A 273 -7.38 5.91 29.83
N ARG A 274 -7.37 7.03 30.56
CA ARG A 274 -8.41 7.40 31.54
C ARG A 274 -9.42 8.40 31.01
#